data_AF-A0A1I3RLT8-F1
#
_entry.id   AF-A0A1I3RLT8-F1
#
_cell.length_a   1.000
_cell.length_b   1.000
_cell.length_c   1.000
_cell.angle_alpha   90.00
_cell.angle_beta   90.00
_cell.angle_gamma   90.00
#
_symmetry.space_group_name_H-M   'P 1'
#
loop_
_entity.id
_entity.type
_entity.pdbx_description
1 polymer ?
#
loop_
_entity_poly.entity_id
_entity_poly.type
_entity_poly.pdbx_seq_one_letter_code
_entity_poly.pdbx_strand_id
1 'polypeptide(L)' 'MLTTENGAEIKAEGRRAGASAWMVKPFEPSTLLGLVARYQG' A
#
# COMPACT_ATOMS: atom_id res chain seq x y z
N MET A 1 1.15 0.77 -3.33
CA MET A 1 1.02 -0.42 -4.19
C MET A 1 -0.19 -1.25 -3.74
N LEU A 2 -1.04 -1.66 -4.68
CA LEU A 2 -2.23 -2.49 -4.45
C LEU A 2 -1.91 -3.92 -4.87
N THR A 3 -1.91 -4.88 -3.95
CA THR A 3 -1.52 -6.28 -4.26
C THR A 3 -2.58 -7.27 -3.79
N THR A 4 -2.72 -8.39 -4.50
CA THR A 4 -3.63 -9.49 -4.16
C THR A 4 -2.96 -10.53 -3.25
N GLU A 5 -1.64 -10.59 -3.24
CA GLU A 5 -0.88 -11.48 -2.36
C GLU A 5 -0.27 -10.73 -1.17
N ASN A 6 -0.37 -11.35 0.00
CA ASN A 6 0.17 -10.84 1.26
C ASN A 6 1.68 -11.17 1.41
N GLY A 7 2.44 -11.12 0.30
CA GLY A 7 3.84 -11.51 0.26
C GLY A 7 4.74 -10.47 0.90
N ALA A 8 5.40 -10.82 2.02
CA ALA A 8 6.41 -9.98 2.66
C ALA A 8 7.53 -9.55 1.67
N GLU A 9 7.83 -10.41 0.70
CA GLU A 9 8.78 -10.17 -0.39
C GLU A 9 8.33 -9.04 -1.34
N ILE A 10 7.05 -9.00 -1.71
CA ILE A 10 6.51 -7.93 -2.57
C ILE A 10 6.54 -6.58 -1.85
N LYS A 11 6.29 -6.57 -0.53
CA LYS A 11 6.47 -5.36 0.29
C LYS A 11 7.92 -4.91 0.32
N ALA A 12 8.88 -5.84 0.38
CA ALA A 12 10.31 -5.53 0.40
C ALA A 12 10.80 -5.00 -0.96
N GLU A 13 10.39 -5.60 -2.08
CA GLU A 13 10.65 -5.09 -3.43
C GLU A 13 10.01 -3.71 -3.63
N GLY A 14 8.74 -3.57 -3.27
CA GLY A 14 8.04 -2.29 -3.36
C GLY A 14 8.74 -1.19 -2.55
N ARG A 15 9.28 -1.51 -1.38
CA ARG A 15 10.10 -0.56 -0.59
C ARG A 15 11.35 -0.13 -1.34
N ARG A 16 12.07 -1.08 -1.92
CA ARG A 16 13.28 -0.80 -2.72
C ARG A 16 12.95 0.04 -3.97
N ALA A 17 11.80 -0.19 -4.57
CA ALA A 17 11.30 0.59 -5.71
C ALA A 17 10.73 1.97 -5.33
N GLY A 18 10.76 2.36 -4.05
CA GLY A 18 10.30 3.67 -3.58
C GLY A 18 8.80 3.77 -3.28
N ALA A 19 8.07 2.65 -3.22
CA ALA A 19 6.71 2.67 -2.71
C ALA A 19 6.72 3.01 -1.21
N SER A 20 5.91 3.98 -0.81
CA SER A 20 5.78 4.45 0.58
C SER A 20 4.64 3.78 1.35
N ALA A 21 3.71 3.13 0.63
CA ALA A 21 2.55 2.48 1.22
C ALA A 21 2.08 1.24 0.42
N TRP A 22 1.54 0.25 1.14
CA TRP A 22 0.98 -1.00 0.60
C TRP A 22 -0.40 -1.27 1.17
N MET A 23 -1.30 -1.76 0.33
CA MET A 23 -2.65 -2.17 0.75
C MET A 23 -3.06 -3.42 -0.03
N VAL A 24 -3.66 -4.38 0.68
CA VAL A 24 -4.05 -5.68 0.13
C VAL A 24 -5.54 -5.68 -0.19
N LYS A 25 -5.95 -6.33 -1.28
CA LYS A 25 -7.37 -6.52 -1.62
C LYS A 25 -7.98 -7.74 -0.92
N PRO A 26 -9.31 -7.74 -0.65
CA PRO A 26 -10.21 -6.59 -0.73
C PRO A 26 -9.92 -5.59 0.39
N PHE A 27 -10.09 -4.29 0.13
CA PHE A 27 -9.87 -3.22 1.11
C PHE A 27 -11.08 -2.29 1.17
N GLU A 28 -11.26 -1.65 2.32
CA GLU A 28 -12.28 -0.62 2.51
C GLU A 28 -11.85 0.70 1.83
N PRO A 29 -12.70 1.31 0.97
CA PRO A 29 -12.38 2.56 0.28
C PRO A 29 -12.00 3.70 1.23
N SER A 30 -12.60 3.74 2.42
CA SER A 30 -12.30 4.73 3.47
C SER A 30 -10.84 4.63 3.95
N THR A 31 -10.28 3.43 4.01
CA THR A 31 -8.89 3.19 4.41
C THR A 31 -7.91 3.69 3.36
N LEU A 32 -8.25 3.56 2.06
CA LEU A 32 -7.45 4.13 0.97
C LEU A 32 -7.38 5.66 1.08
N LEU A 33 -8.52 6.31 1.30
CA LEU A 33 -8.59 7.76 1.40
C LEU A 33 -7.77 8.29 2.59
N GLY A 34 -7.87 7.63 3.74
CA GLY A 34 -7.06 7.97 4.92
C GLY A 34 -5.56 7.79 4.68
N LEU A 35 -5.17 6.75 3.93
CA LEU A 35 -3.78 6.52 3.56
C LEU A 35 -3.26 7.64 2.65
N VAL A 36 -4.01 8.04 1.62
CA VAL A 36 -3.62 9.14 0.72
C VAL A 36 -3.50 10.45 1.51
N ALA A 37 -4.46 10.75 2.39
CA ALA A 37 -4.42 11.96 3.21
C ALA A 37 -3.15 12.07 4.06
N ARG A 38 -2.60 10.94 4.55
CA ARG A 38 -1.34 10.91 5.31
C ARG A 38 -0.11 11.37 4.50
N TYR A 39 -0.14 11.25 3.17
CA TYR A 39 0.97 11.59 2.29
C TYR A 39 0.73 12.84 1.42
N GLN A 40 -0.41 13.52 1.59
CA GLN A 40 -0.70 14.80 0.91
C GLN A 40 -0.29 16.04 1.74
N GLY A 41 0.41 15.84 2.86
CA GLY A 41 1.04 16.91 3.64
C GLY A 41 2.35 17.38 3.02
#